data_AF-A0A1G4SNX4-F1
#
_entry.id   AF-A0A1G4SNX4-F1
#
_cell.length_a   1.000
_cell.length_b   1.000
_cell.length_c   1.000
_cell.angle_alpha   90.00
_cell.angle_beta   90.00
_cell.angle_gamma   90.00
#
_symmetry.space_group_name_H-M   'P 1'
#
loop_
_entity.id
_entity.type
_entity.pdbx_description
1 polymer ?
#
loop_
_entity_poly.entity_id
_entity_poly.type
_entity_poly.pdbx_seq_one_letter_code
_entity_poly.pdbx_strand_id
1 'polypeptide(L)'
;MTAINRTNAQTVLHDGVALADALAKRDILAMRRTMIQEVINAAAVKQDRYSRSEVKFIPTVHIAELQTQVDQHSKAYRELDTGIQEMNWKTELL
;
A
#
# COMPACT_ATOMS: atom_id res chain seq x y z
N MET A 1 -3.24 20.02 16.54
CA MET A 1 -3.80 18.75 16.03
C MET A 1 -5.26 18.88 15.60
N THR A 2 -6.11 19.56 16.38
CA THR A 2 -7.53 19.82 16.06
C THR A 2 -7.75 20.63 14.78
N ALA A 3 -6.91 21.63 14.51
CA ALA A 3 -6.94 22.43 13.27
C ALA A 3 -6.73 21.56 12.02
N ILE A 4 -5.64 20.79 11.97
CA ILE A 4 -5.31 19.87 10.86
C ILE A 4 -6.44 18.86 10.62
N ASN A 5 -6.97 18.24 11.67
CA ASN A 5 -8.06 17.27 11.52
C ASN A 5 -9.34 17.90 10.97
N ARG A 6 -9.66 19.14 11.40
CA ARG A 6 -10.81 19.89 10.88
C ARG A 6 -10.60 20.26 9.42
N THR A 7 -9.42 20.78 9.06
CA THR A 7 -9.07 21.09 7.67
C THR A 7 -9.14 19.84 6.80
N ASN A 8 -8.56 18.72 7.23
CA ASN A 8 -8.59 17.46 6.49
C ASN A 8 -10.02 16.90 6.29
N ALA A 9 -10.93 17.15 7.23
CA ALA A 9 -12.32 16.73 7.12
C ALA A 9 -13.14 17.66 6.21
N GLN A 10 -12.74 18.92 6.04
CA GLN A 10 -13.47 19.94 5.27
C GLN A 10 -12.90 20.16 3.86
N THR A 11 -11.63 19.84 3.63
CA THR A 11 -10.98 19.93 2.33
C THR A 11 -11.36 18.74 1.47
N VAL A 12 -11.88 19.03 0.27
CA VAL A 12 -12.31 18.03 -0.71
C VAL A 12 -11.29 17.98 -1.84
N LEU A 13 -10.83 16.78 -2.19
CA LEU A 13 -9.99 16.56 -3.37
C LEU A 13 -10.77 16.83 -4.66
N HIS A 14 -10.04 17.01 -5.76
CA HIS A 14 -10.59 17.22 -7.10
C HIS A 14 -11.69 16.20 -7.48
N ASP A 15 -11.62 14.98 -6.95
CA ASP A 15 -12.55 13.89 -7.27
C ASP A 15 -13.74 13.79 -6.29
N GLY A 16 -13.98 14.82 -5.47
CA GLY A 16 -15.12 14.87 -4.52
C GLY A 16 -14.92 14.10 -3.22
N VAL A 17 -13.72 13.55 -2.99
CA VAL A 17 -13.38 12.77 -1.79
C VAL A 17 -12.75 13.68 -0.73
N ALA A 18 -13.17 13.56 0.53
CA ALA A 18 -12.54 14.32 1.62
C ALA A 18 -11.06 13.94 1.78
N LEU A 19 -10.21 14.91 2.14
CA LEU A 19 -8.79 14.67 2.37
C LEU A 19 -8.54 13.62 3.46
N ALA A 20 -9.40 13.58 4.49
CA ALA A 20 -9.40 12.52 5.50
C ALA A 20 -9.63 11.11 4.92
N ASP A 21 -10.59 10.95 4.00
CA ASP A 21 -10.86 9.67 3.34
C ASP A 21 -9.71 9.26 2.41
N ALA A 22 -9.09 10.23 1.73
CA ALA A 22 -7.91 10.01 0.91
C ALA A 22 -6.73 9.51 1.76
N LEU A 23 -6.49 10.09 2.93
CA LEU A 23 -5.47 9.65 3.88
C LEU A 23 -5.75 8.21 4.37
N ALA A 24 -6.99 7.90 4.74
CA ALA A 24 -7.36 6.55 5.16
C ALA A 24 -7.14 5.51 4.03
N LYS A 25 -7.51 5.85 2.79
CA LYS A 25 -7.26 4.99 1.62
C LYS A 25 -5.77 4.76 1.38
N ARG A 26 -4.95 5.81 1.50
CA ARG A 26 -3.49 5.72 1.38
C ARG A 26 -2.90 4.74 2.41
N ASP A 27 -3.34 4.85 3.66
CA ASP A 27 -2.85 4.00 4.75
C ASP A 27 -3.25 2.53 4.55
N ILE A 28 -4.48 2.27 4.08
CA ILE A 28 -4.94 0.93 3.71
C ILE A 28 -4.11 0.35 2.56
N LEU A 29 -3.79 1.14 1.53
CA LEU A 29 -2.95 0.69 0.42
C LEU A 29 -1.54 0.34 0.87
N ALA A 30 -0.95 1.14 1.77
CA ALA A 30 0.35 0.82 2.37
C ALA A 30 0.30 -0.49 3.16
N MET A 31 -0.72 -0.67 4.00
CA MET A 31 -0.89 -1.89 4.79
C MET A 31 -1.05 -3.12 3.92
N ARG A 32 -1.89 -3.06 2.87
CA ARG A 32 -2.09 -4.19 1.93
C ARG A 32 -0.80 -4.57 1.23
N ARG A 33 -0.03 -3.59 0.77
CA ARG A 33 1.27 -3.83 0.15
C ARG A 33 2.22 -4.55 1.11
N THR A 34 2.32 -4.10 2.35
CA THR A 34 3.19 -4.74 3.36
C THR A 34 2.77 -6.18 3.62
N MET A 35 1.47 -6.43 3.80
CA MET A 35 0.93 -7.77 4.03
C MET A 35 1.25 -8.73 2.87
N ILE A 36 1.05 -8.30 1.62
CA ILE A 36 1.34 -9.16 0.46
C ILE A 36 2.86 -9.41 0.35
N GLN A 37 3.69 -8.39 0.64
CA GLN A 37 5.13 -8.54 0.64
C GLN A 37 5.60 -9.57 1.68
N GLU A 38 5.00 -9.59 2.88
CA GLU A 38 5.30 -10.60 3.90
C GLU A 38 4.93 -12.00 3.44
N VAL A 39 3.78 -12.17 2.78
CA VAL A 39 3.37 -13.45 2.18
C VAL A 39 4.36 -13.90 1.11
N ILE A 40 4.78 -12.99 0.21
CA ILE A 40 5.79 -13.27 -0.81
C ILE A 40 7.10 -13.70 -0.15
N ASN A 41 7.57 -12.98 0.87
CA ASN A 41 8.81 -13.29 1.56
C ASN A 41 8.75 -14.68 2.22
N ALA A 42 7.66 -14.99 2.92
CA ALA A 42 7.45 -16.30 3.54
C ALA A 42 7.36 -17.43 2.50
N ALA A 43 6.72 -17.19 1.36
CA ALA A 43 6.60 -18.14 0.26
C ALA A 43 7.93 -18.31 -0.53
N ALA A 44 8.79 -17.29 -0.53
CA ALA A 44 10.06 -17.29 -1.24
C ALA A 44 11.19 -17.98 -0.47
N VAL A 45 11.03 -18.25 0.84
CA VAL A 45 11.99 -19.04 1.63
C VAL A 45 12.08 -20.45 1.07
N LYS A 46 13.06 -20.67 0.19
CA LYS A 46 13.49 -22.00 -0.23
C LYS A 46 14.44 -22.52 0.84
N GLN A 47 14.17 -23.71 1.37
CA GLN A 47 15.13 -24.42 2.19
C GLN A 47 16.37 -24.71 1.32
N ASP A 48 17.56 -24.28 1.75
CA ASP A 48 18.81 -24.60 1.06
C ASP A 48 19.03 -26.10 1.15
N ARG A 49 19.01 -26.78 0.00
CA ARG A 49 19.13 -28.23 -0.07
C ARG A 49 20.60 -28.62 -0.19
N TYR A 50 21.02 -29.56 0.63
CA TYR A 50 22.32 -30.22 0.48
C TYR A 50 22.24 -31.55 -0.26
N SER A 51 21.05 -32.18 -0.35
CA SER A 51 20.89 -33.49 -1.00
C SER A 51 19.60 -33.64 -1.83
N ARG A 52 19.70 -34.42 -2.91
CA ARG A 52 18.57 -34.82 -3.78
C ARG A 52 17.50 -35.67 -3.06
N SER A 53 17.84 -36.24 -1.89
CA SER A 53 16.94 -37.06 -1.06
C SER A 53 15.96 -36.25 -0.19
N GLU A 54 16.14 -34.93 -0.06
CA GLU A 54 15.27 -34.08 0.77
C GLU A 54 13.94 -33.72 0.08
N VAL A 55 12.87 -33.60 0.88
CA VAL A 55 11.51 -33.24 0.43
C VAL A 55 11.49 -31.79 -0.08
N LYS A 56 10.94 -31.58 -1.28
CA LYS A 56 10.84 -30.26 -1.91
C LYS A 56 9.61 -29.52 -1.39
N PHE A 57 9.81 -28.37 -0.75
CA PHE A 57 8.74 -27.41 -0.48
C PHE A 57 8.44 -26.59 -1.74
N ILE A 58 7.18 -26.58 -2.16
CA ILE A 58 6.68 -25.77 -3.28
C ILE A 58 5.76 -24.71 -2.68
N PRO A 59 5.91 -23.43 -3.06
CA PRO A 59 4.98 -22.40 -2.63
C PRO A 59 3.56 -22.73 -3.07
N THR A 60 2.60 -22.67 -2.14
CA THR A 60 1.17 -22.89 -2.43
C THR A 60 0.52 -21.67 -3.11
N VAL A 61 1.25 -20.55 -3.21
CA VAL A 61 0.76 -19.28 -3.75
C VAL A 61 1.54 -18.87 -5.01
N HIS A 62 0.84 -18.25 -5.96
CA HIS A 62 1.44 -17.78 -7.20
C HIS A 62 2.15 -16.42 -6.98
N ILE A 63 3.45 -16.47 -6.70
CA ILE A 63 4.25 -15.30 -6.31
C ILE A 63 4.18 -14.18 -7.37
N ALA A 64 4.15 -14.51 -8.66
CA ALA A 64 4.10 -13.50 -9.72
C ALA A 64 2.76 -12.71 -9.76
N GLU A 65 1.65 -13.36 -9.38
CA GLU A 65 0.36 -12.68 -9.27
C GLU A 65 0.33 -11.74 -8.07
N LEU A 66 0.89 -12.18 -6.93
CA LEU A 66 1.02 -11.36 -5.73
C LEU A 66 1.93 -10.15 -5.98
N GLN A 67 3.03 -10.32 -6.70
CA GLN A 67 3.92 -9.22 -7.08
C GLN A 67 3.19 -8.21 -7.97
N THR A 68 2.38 -8.69 -8.93
CA THR A 68 1.56 -7.81 -9.78
C THR A 68 0.57 -6.98 -8.94
N GLN A 69 -0.06 -7.57 -7.92
CA GLN A 69 -0.95 -6.85 -7.01
C GLN A 69 -0.19 -5.80 -6.19
N VAL A 70 1.01 -6.11 -5.71
CA VAL A 70 1.89 -5.14 -5.03
C VAL A 70 2.21 -3.95 -5.93
N ASP A 71 2.52 -4.19 -7.20
CA ASP A 71 2.86 -3.13 -8.16
C ASP A 71 1.65 -2.24 -8.45
N GLN A 72 0.45 -2.83 -8.62
CA GLN A 72 -0.80 -2.09 -8.79
C GLN A 72 -1.11 -1.22 -7.56
N HIS A 73 -1.02 -1.78 -6.35
CA HIS A 73 -1.24 -1.03 -5.12
C HIS A 73 -0.19 0.08 -4.92
N SER A 74 1.07 -0.17 -5.31
CA SER A 74 2.14 0.82 -5.26
C SER A 74 1.88 1.99 -6.21
N LYS A 75 1.35 1.72 -7.41
CA LYS A 75 0.96 2.76 -8.36
C LYS A 75 -0.18 3.62 -7.80
N ALA A 76 -1.27 2.99 -7.36
CA ALA A 76 -2.41 3.69 -6.78
C ALA A 76 -2.03 4.52 -5.54
N TYR A 77 -1.12 4.00 -4.70
CA TYR A 77 -0.59 4.73 -3.56
C TYR A 77 0.11 6.03 -4.00
N ARG A 78 0.98 5.98 -5.01
CA ARG A 78 1.75 7.15 -5.47
C ARG A 78 0.86 8.21 -6.12
N GLU A 79 -0.12 7.79 -6.90
CA GLU A 79 -1.10 8.69 -7.51
C GLU A 79 -1.89 9.44 -6.44
N LEU A 80 -2.39 8.70 -5.44
CA LEU A 80 -3.13 9.26 -4.32
C LEU A 80 -2.27 10.17 -3.44
N ASP A 81 -1.05 9.75 -3.09
CA ASP A 81 -0.13 10.53 -2.29
C ASP A 81 0.25 11.85 -2.99
N THR A 82 0.48 11.81 -4.30
CA THR A 82 0.76 13.02 -5.08
C THR A 82 -0.41 14.01 -5.04
N GLY A 83 -1.65 13.51 -5.20
CA GLY A 83 -2.85 14.36 -5.08
C GLY A 83 -3.07 14.93 -3.68
N ILE A 84 -2.79 14.13 -2.64
CA ILE A 84 -2.82 14.59 -1.24
C ILE A 84 -1.79 15.69 -1.02
N GLN A 85 -0.55 15.51 -1.49
CA GLN A 85 0.50 16.52 -1.33
C GLN A 85 0.15 17.81 -2.07
N GLU A 86 -0.29 17.71 -3.33
CA GLU A 86 -0.75 18.88 -4.09
C GLU A 86 -1.83 19.66 -3.33
N MET A 87 -2.80 18.95 -2.74
CA MET A 87 -3.87 19.58 -1.97
C MET A 87 -3.36 20.21 -0.67
N ASN A 88 -2.42 19.56 0.02
CA ASN A 88 -1.79 20.13 1.21
C ASN A 88 -1.08 21.45 0.91
N TRP A 89 -0.45 21.58 -0.26
CA TRP A 89 0.19 22.83 -0.69
C TRP A 89 -0.81 23.94 -1.09
N LYS A 90 -2.02 23.57 -1.52
CA LYS A 90 -3.08 24.50 -1.95
C LYS A 90 -4.05 24.91 -0.83
N THR A 91 -3.97 24.24 0.32
CA THR A 91 -4.92 24.45 1.42
C THR A 91 -4.25 25.23 2.54
N GLU A 92 -4.78 26.41 2.86
CA GLU A 92 -4.37 27.14 4.05
C GLU A 92 -4.90 26.46 5.32
N LEU A 93 -4.06 26.44 6.36
CA LEU A 93 -4.45 25.87 7.64
C LEU A 93 -5.44 26.81 8.35
N LEU A 94 -6.66 26.32 8.59
CA LEU A 94 -7.67 26.98 9.41
C LEU A 94 -7.28 27.08 10.89
#